data_AF-A0A645G2F8-F1
#
_entry.id   AF-A0A645G2F8-F1
#
_cell.length_a   1.000
_cell.length_b   1.000
_cell.length_c   1.000
_cell.angle_alpha   90.00
_cell.angle_beta   90.00
_cell.angle_gamma   90.00
#
_symmetry.space_group_name_H-M   'P 1'
#
loop_
_entity.id
_entity.type
_entity.pdbx_description
1 polymer ?
#
loop_
_entity_poly.entity_id
_entity_poly.type
_entity_poly.pdbx_seq_one_letter_code
_entity_poly.pdbx_strand_id
1 'polypeptide(L)'
;MPLDYISPTTMENLRRLVASKTTLLKKALDTNGLPITEHPDRIEFGWFRPTDDQTEIAAYYQLVQGLCELARTQKRVSATEQEVENEKYAFRCFLLRLGFIGAEYKEARKILLRNLSGNAAFRTSREAGDEE
;
A
#
# COMPACT_ATOMS: atom_id res chain seq x y z
N MET A 1 7.64 1.05 15.25
CA MET A 1 8.52 -0.07 14.87
C MET A 1 9.92 0.28 15.31
N PRO A 2 10.61 -0.51 16.16
CA PRO A 2 11.93 -0.17 16.68
C PRO A 2 13.01 -0.27 15.60
N LEU A 3 13.93 0.69 15.59
CA LEU A 3 14.93 0.89 14.53
C LEU A 3 16.05 -0.14 14.47
N ASP A 4 16.38 -0.82 15.58
CA ASP A 4 17.49 -1.79 15.65
C ASP A 4 17.41 -2.95 14.65
N TYR A 5 16.24 -3.18 14.03
CA TYR A 5 16.00 -4.26 13.08
C TYR A 5 15.96 -3.85 11.61
N ILE A 6 16.11 -2.56 11.29
CA ILE A 6 15.92 -2.06 9.92
C ILE A 6 17.27 -1.61 9.37
N SER A 7 17.85 -2.44 8.50
CA SER A 7 19.10 -2.10 7.83
C SER A 7 18.92 -0.87 6.91
N PRO A 8 19.99 -0.11 6.63
CA PRO A 8 19.93 1.00 5.66
C PRO A 8 19.38 0.57 4.29
N THR A 9 19.72 -0.65 3.85
CA THR A 9 19.20 -1.25 2.62
C THR A 9 17.68 -1.47 2.69
N THR A 10 17.16 -1.91 3.84
CA THR A 10 15.72 -2.09 4.06
C THR A 10 14.99 -0.75 4.00
N MET A 11 15.56 0.30 4.57
CA MET A 11 14.99 1.65 4.47
C MET A 11 14.96 2.16 3.04
N GLU A 12 16.04 1.98 2.29
CA GLU A 12 16.09 2.35 0.88
C GLU A 12 15.04 1.57 0.07
N ASN A 13 14.94 0.26 0.28
CA ASN A 13 13.92 -0.57 -0.36
C ASN A 13 12.50 -0.10 -0.03
N LEU A 14 12.24 0.27 1.23
CA LEU A 14 10.94 0.79 1.66
C LEU A 14 10.61 2.09 0.93
N ARG A 15 11.56 3.03 0.87
CA ARG A 15 11.40 4.30 0.14
C ARG A 15 11.11 4.06 -1.34
N ARG A 16 11.83 3.14 -1.99
CA ARG A 16 11.57 2.77 -3.39
C ARG A 16 10.21 2.11 -3.58
N LEU A 17 9.82 1.23 -2.66
CA LEU A 17 8.53 0.54 -2.73
C LEU A 17 7.37 1.55 -2.69
N VAL A 18 7.44 2.49 -1.74
CA VAL A 18 6.48 3.59 -1.59
C VAL A 18 6.50 4.49 -2.83
N ALA A 19 7.69 4.90 -3.30
CA ALA A 19 7.83 5.72 -4.50
C ALA A 19 7.16 5.08 -5.72
N SER A 20 7.32 3.77 -5.91
CA SER A 20 6.76 3.03 -7.05
C SER A 20 5.24 2.92 -7.04
N LYS A 21 4.58 3.27 -5.94
CA LYS A 21 3.12 3.17 -5.72
C LYS A 21 2.54 4.47 -5.16
N THR A 22 3.23 5.60 -5.35
CA THR A 22 2.90 6.88 -4.70
C THR A 22 1.45 7.29 -4.95
N THR A 23 1.00 7.28 -6.19
CA THR A 23 -0.34 7.71 -6.60
C THR A 23 -1.41 6.80 -6.01
N LEU A 24 -1.20 5.48 -6.07
CA LEU A 24 -2.14 4.51 -5.50
C LEU A 24 -2.21 4.60 -3.97
N LEU A 25 -1.07 4.72 -3.29
CA LEU A 25 -1.01 4.85 -1.82
C LEU A 25 -1.67 6.16 -1.35
N LYS A 26 -1.40 7.28 -2.04
CA LYS A 26 -2.03 8.57 -1.74
C LYS A 26 -3.54 8.50 -1.86
N LYS A 27 -4.07 7.91 -2.94
CA LYS A 27 -5.52 7.74 -3.10
C LYS A 27 -6.10 6.77 -2.07
N ALA A 28 -5.48 5.62 -1.85
CA ALA A 28 -5.93 4.62 -0.89
C ALA A 28 -6.06 5.18 0.53
N LEU A 29 -5.06 5.98 0.96
CA LEU A 29 -5.00 6.59 2.29
C LEU A 29 -5.65 7.98 2.35
N ASP A 30 -6.16 8.47 1.21
CA ASP A 30 -6.74 9.81 1.07
C ASP A 30 -5.80 10.91 1.63
N THR A 31 -4.56 10.93 1.15
CA THR A 31 -3.51 11.85 1.61
C THR A 31 -2.73 12.46 0.45
N ASN A 32 -2.22 13.68 0.64
CA ASN A 32 -1.42 14.39 -0.36
C ASN A 32 0.07 14.04 -0.31
N GLY A 33 0.53 13.42 0.78
CA GLY A 33 1.94 13.17 1.05
C GLY A 33 2.16 11.83 1.74
N LEU A 34 3.35 11.25 1.50
CA LEU A 34 3.79 10.01 2.13
C LEU A 34 5.15 10.22 2.83
N PRO A 35 5.30 11.20 3.75
CA PRO A 35 6.57 11.42 4.45
C PRO A 35 6.94 10.20 5.30
N ILE A 36 8.20 9.78 5.22
CA ILE A 36 8.80 8.75 6.07
C ILE A 36 9.96 9.41 6.81
N THR A 37 9.78 9.61 8.12
CA THR A 37 10.77 10.25 8.99
C THR A 37 11.45 9.19 9.84
N GLU A 38 12.78 9.16 9.80
CA GLU A 38 13.61 8.32 10.65
C GLU A 38 14.00 9.12 11.89
N HIS A 39 13.72 8.57 13.06
CA HIS A 39 14.21 9.08 14.35
C HIS A 39 15.37 8.18 14.83
N PRO A 40 15.93 8.37 16.04
CA PRO A 40 16.94 7.43 16.55
C PRO A 40 16.38 6.07 16.98
N ASP A 41 15.13 6.01 17.46
CA ASP A 41 14.51 4.83 18.05
C ASP A 41 13.35 4.23 17.22
N ARG A 42 12.76 5.04 16.32
CA ARG A 42 11.59 4.65 15.52
C ARG A 42 11.55 5.27 14.13
N ILE A 43 10.66 4.72 13.30
CA ILE A 43 10.24 5.32 12.04
C ILE A 43 8.81 5.79 12.17
N GLU A 44 8.53 6.98 11.65
CA GLU A 44 7.21 7.58 11.60
C GLU A 44 6.70 7.69 10.17
N PHE A 45 5.43 7.31 9.99
CA PHE A 45 4.68 7.39 8.74
C PHE A 45 3.61 8.47 8.88
N GLY A 46 3.88 9.68 8.36
CA GLY A 46 2.94 10.80 8.44
C GLY A 46 1.82 10.73 7.39
N TRP A 47 1.28 9.53 7.16
CA TRP A 47 0.39 9.24 6.03
C TRP A 47 -1.09 9.20 6.43
N PHE A 48 -1.34 8.76 7.66
CA PHE A 48 -2.66 8.34 8.10
C PHE A 48 -3.46 9.50 8.68
N ARG A 49 -4.75 9.52 8.37
CA ARG A 49 -5.68 10.45 9.00
C ARG A 49 -6.01 9.97 10.43
N PRO A 50 -6.11 10.90 11.41
CA PRO A 50 -6.64 10.56 12.72
C PRO A 50 -8.04 9.95 12.59
N THR A 51 -8.27 8.82 13.25
CA THR A 51 -9.53 8.08 13.25
C THR A 51 -9.62 7.28 14.54
N ASP A 52 -10.83 7.12 15.08
CA ASP A 52 -11.12 6.25 16.22
C ASP A 52 -11.64 4.86 15.76
N ASP A 53 -11.79 4.66 14.45
CA ASP A 53 -12.20 3.36 13.89
C ASP A 53 -11.05 2.35 14.02
N GLN A 54 -11.22 1.42 14.96
CA GLN A 54 -10.25 0.38 15.25
C GLN A 54 -9.91 -0.50 14.04
N THR A 55 -10.86 -0.67 13.11
CA THR A 55 -10.69 -1.43 11.87
C THR A 55 -9.79 -0.70 10.89
N GLU A 56 -9.96 0.62 10.78
CA GLU A 56 -9.14 1.49 9.95
C GLU A 56 -7.70 1.58 10.49
N ILE A 57 -7.57 1.76 11.80
CA ILE A 57 -6.28 1.71 12.50
C ILE A 57 -5.58 0.37 12.22
N ALA A 58 -6.29 -0.76 12.38
CA ALA A 58 -5.73 -2.08 12.13
C ALA A 58 -5.28 -2.26 10.67
N ALA A 59 -6.05 -1.77 9.69
CA ALA A 59 -5.70 -1.81 8.28
C ALA A 59 -4.42 -1.00 7.98
N TYR A 60 -4.25 0.17 8.62
CA TYR A 60 -3.05 1.00 8.50
C TYR A 60 -1.82 0.31 9.09
N TYR A 61 -1.94 -0.30 10.28
CA TYR A 61 -0.85 -1.09 10.86
C TYR A 61 -0.46 -2.27 9.98
N GLN A 62 -1.43 -3.03 9.47
CA GLN A 62 -1.17 -4.15 8.57
C GLN A 62 -0.47 -3.70 7.28
N LEU A 63 -0.85 -2.54 6.74
CA LEU A 63 -0.21 -2.00 5.53
C LEU A 63 1.26 -1.69 5.77
N VAL A 64 1.56 -0.95 6.85
CA VAL A 64 2.95 -0.62 7.22
C VAL A 64 3.76 -1.88 7.46
N GLN A 65 3.21 -2.85 8.19
CA GLN A 65 3.89 -4.11 8.47
C GLN A 65 4.20 -4.88 7.17
N GLY A 66 3.23 -4.98 6.26
CA GLY A 66 3.44 -5.63 4.96
C GLY A 66 4.49 -4.93 4.10
N LEU A 67 4.49 -3.58 4.09
CA LEU A 67 5.49 -2.80 3.37
C LEU A 67 6.91 -3.03 3.91
N CYS A 68 7.06 -3.00 5.24
CA CYS A 68 8.33 -3.26 5.90
C CYS A 68 8.82 -4.70 5.66
N GLU A 69 7.95 -5.69 5.75
CA GLU A 69 8.30 -7.10 5.48
C GLU A 69 8.73 -7.30 4.02
N LEU A 70 7.98 -6.71 3.08
CA LEU A 70 8.31 -6.79 1.67
C LEU A 70 9.62 -6.04 1.33
N ALA A 71 9.91 -4.92 1.99
CA ALA A 71 11.16 -4.19 1.85
C ALA A 71 12.36 -4.96 2.43
N ARG A 72 12.15 -5.73 3.51
CA ARG A 72 13.16 -6.57 4.14
C ARG A 72 13.53 -7.79 3.30
N THR A 73 12.54 -8.40 2.65
CA THR A 73 12.71 -9.67 1.92
C THR A 73 13.17 -9.48 0.48
N GLN A 74 12.86 -8.36 -0.17
CA GLN A 74 13.26 -8.13 -1.56
C GLN A 74 14.73 -7.71 -1.69
N LYS A 75 15.46 -8.40 -2.59
CA LYS A 75 16.85 -8.04 -2.95
C LYS A 75 16.95 -6.78 -3.80
N ARG A 76 15.93 -6.49 -4.61
CA ARG A 76 15.87 -5.32 -5.51
C ARG A 76 14.44 -4.79 -5.56
N VAL A 77 14.30 -3.48 -5.42
CA VAL A 77 13.01 -2.78 -5.53
C VAL A 77 13.19 -1.63 -6.53
N SER A 78 12.28 -1.53 -7.49
CA SER A 78 12.22 -0.38 -8.41
C SER A 78 11.46 0.77 -7.77
N ALA A 79 11.96 2.00 -7.93
CA ALA A 79 11.26 3.21 -7.51
C ALA A 79 10.27 3.74 -8.57
N THR A 80 10.29 3.17 -9.78
CA THR A 80 9.51 3.68 -10.90
C THR A 80 8.03 3.41 -10.68
N GLU A 81 7.24 4.47 -10.65
CA GLU A 81 5.78 4.37 -10.72
C GLU A 81 5.35 3.95 -12.11
N GLN A 82 4.41 3.01 -12.18
CA GLN A 82 3.84 2.55 -13.44
C GLN A 82 2.45 3.17 -13.61
N GLU A 83 2.14 3.59 -14.83
CA GLU A 83 0.79 3.99 -15.19
C GLU A 83 -0.16 2.80 -15.05
N VAL A 84 -1.33 3.04 -14.46
CA VAL A 84 -2.30 2.01 -14.12
C VAL A 84 -3.67 2.41 -14.65
N GLU A 85 -4.19 1.60 -15.58
CA GLU A 85 -5.55 1.80 -16.14
C GLU A 85 -6.64 1.50 -15.11
N ASN A 86 -6.42 0.51 -14.25
CA ASN A 86 -7.36 0.08 -13.21
C ASN A 86 -6.68 0.04 -11.84
N GLU A 87 -6.95 1.07 -11.05
CA GLU A 87 -6.33 1.30 -9.75
C GLU A 87 -6.68 0.21 -8.74
N LYS A 88 -7.97 -0.18 -8.64
CA LYS A 88 -8.39 -1.25 -7.73
C LYS A 88 -7.73 -2.58 -8.05
N TYR A 89 -7.66 -2.97 -9.32
CA TYR A 89 -6.98 -4.21 -9.72
C TYR A 89 -5.48 -4.16 -9.39
N ALA A 90 -4.81 -3.08 -9.79
CA ALA A 90 -3.37 -2.92 -9.58
C ALA A 90 -3.02 -2.94 -8.09
N PHE A 91 -3.76 -2.20 -7.27
CA PHE A 91 -3.51 -2.14 -5.84
C PHE A 91 -3.90 -3.44 -5.13
N ARG A 92 -4.96 -4.14 -5.55
CA ARG A 92 -5.26 -5.50 -5.06
C ARG A 92 -4.08 -6.44 -5.28
N CYS A 93 -3.53 -6.49 -6.49
CA CYS A 93 -2.35 -7.32 -6.79
C CYS A 93 -1.13 -6.93 -5.94
N PHE A 94 -0.99 -5.64 -5.63
CA PHE A 94 0.02 -5.17 -4.71
C PHE A 94 -0.22 -5.66 -3.27
N LEU A 95 -1.44 -5.55 -2.74
CA LEU A 95 -1.81 -6.07 -1.42
C LEU A 95 -1.56 -7.58 -1.30
N LEU A 96 -1.80 -8.36 -2.37
CA LEU A 96 -1.46 -9.79 -2.40
C LEU A 96 0.05 -10.01 -2.24
N ARG A 97 0.90 -9.20 -2.87
CA ARG A 97 2.36 -9.26 -2.68
C ARG A 97 2.81 -8.85 -1.28
N LEU A 98 2.02 -8.03 -0.58
CA LEU A 98 2.24 -7.67 0.83
C LEU A 98 1.72 -8.73 1.81
N GLY A 99 1.09 -9.80 1.32
CA GLY A 99 0.58 -10.89 2.16
C GLY A 99 -0.85 -10.73 2.66
N PHE A 100 -1.65 -9.81 2.08
CA PHE A 100 -3.05 -9.60 2.47
C PHE A 100 -3.97 -10.71 1.92
N ILE A 101 -3.73 -11.94 2.34
CA ILE A 101 -4.37 -13.17 1.87
C ILE A 101 -5.18 -13.77 3.03
N GLY A 102 -6.42 -14.17 2.80
CA GLY A 102 -7.27 -14.75 3.85
C GLY A 102 -8.39 -13.81 4.32
N ALA A 103 -9.19 -14.30 5.27
CA ALA A 103 -10.37 -13.62 5.79
C ALA A 103 -10.03 -12.51 6.79
N GLU A 104 -8.92 -12.66 7.51
CA GLU A 104 -8.40 -11.70 8.50
C GLU A 104 -8.02 -10.35 7.88
N TYR A 105 -7.67 -10.32 6.58
CA TYR A 105 -7.39 -9.08 5.84
C TYR A 105 -8.60 -8.55 5.06
N LYS A 106 -9.79 -9.15 5.22
CA LYS A 106 -10.97 -8.77 4.44
C LYS A 106 -11.33 -7.29 4.61
N GLU A 107 -11.39 -6.83 5.86
CA GLU A 107 -11.73 -5.43 6.14
C GLU A 107 -10.61 -4.48 5.73
N ALA A 108 -9.35 -4.87 5.93
CA ALA A 108 -8.22 -4.06 5.48
C ALA A 108 -8.20 -3.89 3.95
N ARG A 109 -8.46 -4.95 3.18
CA ARG A 109 -8.61 -4.85 1.71
C ARG A 109 -9.76 -3.93 1.34
N LYS A 110 -10.90 -4.01 2.05
CA LYS A 110 -12.07 -3.14 1.79
C LYS A 110 -11.70 -1.66 2.01
N ILE A 111 -11.07 -1.35 3.14
CA ILE A 111 -10.64 0.02 3.50
C ILE A 111 -9.63 0.56 2.49
N LEU A 112 -8.57 -0.20 2.21
CA LEU A 112 -7.46 0.23 1.36
C LEU A 112 -7.82 0.33 -0.14
N LEU A 113 -8.93 -0.28 -0.58
CA LEU A 113 -9.40 -0.21 -1.97
C LEU A 113 -10.56 0.77 -2.18
N ARG A 114 -11.16 1.34 -1.12
CA ARG A 114 -12.43 2.08 -1.21
C ARG A 114 -12.36 3.34 -2.06
N ASN A 115 -11.20 4.02 -2.06
CA ASN A 115 -10.97 5.30 -2.73
C ASN A 115 -10.37 5.17 -4.14
N LEU A 116 -10.08 3.95 -4.59
CA LEU A 116 -9.48 3.69 -5.90
C LEU A 116 -10.56 3.53 -6.97
N SER A 117 -10.25 3.88 -8.22
CA SER A 117 -11.17 3.69 -9.35
C SER A 117 -11.07 2.29 -9.98
N GLY A 118 -12.07 1.93 -10.79
CA GLY A 118 -12.09 0.67 -11.55
C GLY A 118 -12.63 -0.53 -10.77
N ASN A 119 -12.30 -1.74 -11.27
CA ASN A 119 -12.80 -3.02 -10.76
C ASN A 119 -11.64 -3.89 -10.24
N ALA A 120 -11.81 -4.54 -9.09
CA ALA A 120 -10.75 -5.36 -8.49
C ALA A 120 -10.50 -6.72 -9.18
N ALA A 121 -11.36 -7.15 -10.12
CA ALA A 121 -11.33 -8.48 -10.73
C ALA A 121 -10.51 -8.54 -12.03
N PHE A 122 -10.47 -7.46 -12.83
CA PHE A 122 -9.85 -7.45 -14.16
C PHE A 122 -8.93 -6.25 -14.35
N ARG A 123 -7.83 -6.44 -15.09
CA ARG A 123 -6.82 -5.38 -15.35
C ARG A 123 -7.35 -4.27 -16.26
N THR A 124 -8.11 -4.63 -17.28
CA THR A 124 -8.72 -3.71 -18.25
C THR A 124 -10.23 -3.81 -18.09
N SER A 125 -10.92 -2.67 -18.10
CA SER A 125 -12.39 -2.66 -18.21
C SER A 125 -12.74 -3.29 -19.55
N ARG A 126 -13.56 -4.34 -19.58
CA ARG A 126 -14.19 -4.73 -20.85
C ARG A 126 -14.92 -3.49 -21.36
N GLU A 127 -14.60 -3.05 -22.57
CA GLU A 127 -15.48 -2.15 -23.30
C GLU A 127 -16.89 -2.73 -23.21
N ALA A 128 -17.87 -1.87 -22.94
CA ALA A 128 -19.27 -2.25 -22.91
C ALA A 128 -19.68 -2.76 -24.31
N GLY A 129 -19.54 -4.06 -24.54
CA GLY A 129 -20.49 -4.85 -25.32
C GLY A 129 -21.30 -5.62 -24.28
N ASP A 130 -22.62 -5.51 -24.20
CA ASP A 130 -23.59 -5.24 -25.25
C ASP A 130 -24.67 -4.26 -24.72
N GLU A 131 -24.98 -3.24 -25.52
CA GLU A 131 -26.36 -2.74 -25.57
C GLU A 131 -27.20 -3.79 -26.33
N GLU A 132 -28.34 -4.12 -25.74
CA GLU A 132 -29.47 -4.95 -26.23
C GLU A 132 -29.46 -6.47 -25.96
#